data_AF-A0A8B9BNV5-F1
#
_entry.id   AF-A0A8B9BNV5-F1
#
_cell.length_a   1.000
_cell.length_b   1.000
_cell.length_c   1.000
_cell.angle_alpha   90.00
_cell.angle_beta   90.00
_cell.angle_gamma   90.00
#
_symmetry.space_group_name_H-M   'P 1'
#
loop_
_entity.id
_entity.type
_entity.pdbx_description
1 polymer ?
#
loop_
_entity_poly.entity_id
_entity_poly.type
_entity_poly.pdbx_seq_one_letter_code
_entity_poly.pdbx_strand_id
1 'polypeptide(L)'
;MELPGLGRHCAERACRRLDFLPLKCDACGEVFCKDHIRYDDHKCGSAYKKNVQVPVCPLCNAPVPVQKGEIPDVVVGAHMDKDCKYNPAQHIFCYVYCLHQQSYLKAQLFELCEHPAA
;
A
#
# COMPACT_ATOMS: atom_id res chain seq x y z
N MET A 1 -27.09 -18.03 -30.10
CA MET A 1 -27.71 -17.86 -28.78
C MET A 1 -27.12 -16.59 -28.20
N GLU A 2 -27.90 -15.52 -28.12
CA GLU A 2 -27.49 -14.26 -27.49
C GLU A 2 -27.44 -14.50 -25.97
N LEU A 3 -26.37 -14.09 -25.29
CA LEU A 3 -26.23 -14.17 -23.82
C LEU A 3 -26.83 -12.89 -23.21
N PRO A 4 -28.08 -12.90 -22.70
CA PRO A 4 -28.72 -11.67 -22.23
C PRO A 4 -28.09 -11.24 -20.90
N GLY A 5 -27.64 -9.98 -20.81
CA GLY A 5 -27.19 -9.38 -19.55
C GLY A 5 -25.73 -9.59 -19.17
N LEU A 6 -24.85 -9.89 -20.14
CA LEU A 6 -23.42 -10.01 -19.87
C LEU A 6 -22.76 -8.63 -19.70
N GLY A 7 -22.15 -8.39 -18.54
CA GLY A 7 -21.39 -7.17 -18.25
C GLY A 7 -22.17 -6.10 -17.47
N ARG A 8 -21.45 -5.06 -17.04
CA ARG A 8 -22.03 -3.88 -16.35
C ARG A 8 -21.46 -2.60 -16.95
N HIS A 9 -22.26 -1.53 -16.88
CA HIS A 9 -21.80 -0.21 -17.27
C HIS A 9 -20.91 0.40 -16.19
N CYS A 10 -19.84 1.07 -16.62
CA CYS A 10 -19.03 1.90 -15.75
C CYS A 10 -19.87 2.99 -15.06
N ALA A 11 -19.74 3.15 -13.75
CA ALA A 11 -20.43 4.16 -12.96
C ALA A 11 -19.88 5.58 -13.16
N GLU A 12 -18.73 5.72 -13.83
CA GLU A 12 -18.21 7.03 -14.23
C GLU A 12 -19.17 7.69 -15.24
N ARG A 13 -19.64 8.90 -14.88
CA ARG A 13 -20.71 9.61 -15.57
C ARG A 13 -20.36 9.90 -17.03
N ALA A 14 -19.09 10.18 -17.29
CA ALA A 14 -18.60 10.47 -18.65
C ALA A 14 -18.38 9.21 -19.50
N CYS A 15 -18.17 8.03 -18.88
CA CYS A 15 -17.80 6.82 -19.61
C CYS A 15 -19.01 5.95 -19.97
N ARG A 16 -19.76 5.47 -18.97
CA ARG A 16 -20.89 4.53 -19.11
C ARG A 16 -20.66 3.36 -20.08
N ARG A 17 -19.41 2.98 -20.36
CA ARG A 17 -19.07 1.85 -21.25
C ARG A 17 -19.51 0.55 -20.61
N LEU A 18 -20.11 -0.35 -21.40
CA LEU A 18 -20.40 -1.72 -20.99
C LEU A 18 -19.08 -2.51 -20.95
N ASP A 19 -18.71 -3.00 -19.78
CA ASP A 19 -17.54 -3.85 -19.56
C ASP A 19 -18.00 -5.25 -19.14
N PHE A 20 -17.42 -6.28 -19.76
CA PHE A 20 -17.76 -7.67 -19.49
C PHE A 20 -17.12 -8.18 -18.19
N LEU A 21 -16.07 -7.51 -17.69
CA LEU A 21 -15.45 -7.75 -16.39
C LEU A 21 -15.74 -6.56 -15.45
N PRO A 22 -16.91 -6.55 -14.78
CA PRO A 22 -17.24 -5.48 -13.85
C PRO A 22 -16.25 -5.45 -12.67
N LEU A 23 -15.53 -4.34 -12.52
CA LEU A 23 -14.59 -4.13 -11.41
C LEU A 23 -15.27 -3.31 -10.32
N LYS A 24 -15.42 -3.89 -9.13
CA LYS A 24 -16.01 -3.19 -7.98
C LYS A 24 -14.95 -2.44 -7.20
N CYS A 25 -15.13 -1.13 -7.02
CA CYS A 25 -14.28 -0.32 -6.15
C CYS A 25 -14.44 -0.79 -4.70
N ASP A 26 -13.34 -1.12 -4.03
CA ASP A 26 -13.34 -1.62 -2.65
C ASP A 26 -13.53 -0.51 -1.61
N ALA A 27 -13.51 0.76 -2.03
CA ALA A 27 -13.72 1.93 -1.19
C ALA A 27 -15.18 2.43 -1.21
N CYS A 28 -15.75 2.68 -2.40
CA CYS A 28 -17.13 3.18 -2.56
C CYS A 28 -18.16 2.11 -2.91
N GLY A 29 -17.73 0.94 -3.41
CA GLY A 29 -18.62 -0.17 -3.76
C GLY A 29 -19.25 -0.10 -5.16
N GLU A 30 -19.02 0.99 -5.91
CA GLU A 30 -19.50 1.16 -7.28
C GLU A 30 -18.68 0.33 -8.30
N VAL A 31 -19.26 0.11 -9.48
CA VAL A 31 -18.65 -0.72 -10.55
C VAL A 31 -18.07 0.16 -11.65
N PHE A 32 -16.83 -0.10 -12.06
CA PHE A 32 -16.11 0.65 -13.08
C PHE A 32 -15.49 -0.28 -14.13
N CYS A 33 -15.14 0.29 -15.30
CA CYS A 33 -14.30 -0.41 -16.28
C CYS A 33 -12.83 -0.33 -15.88
N LYS A 34 -11.96 -1.07 -16.59
CA LYS A 34 -10.51 -1.11 -16.35
C LYS A 34 -9.84 0.27 -16.30
N ASP A 35 -10.35 1.24 -17.07
CA ASP A 35 -9.77 2.57 -17.22
C ASP A 35 -10.20 3.54 -16.10
N HIS A 36 -11.24 3.21 -15.32
CA HIS A 36 -11.81 4.10 -14.30
C HIS A 36 -11.87 3.47 -12.89
N ILE A 37 -11.30 2.28 -12.71
CA ILE A 37 -11.33 1.58 -11.41
C ILE A 37 -10.44 2.23 -10.35
N ARG A 38 -9.39 2.96 -10.75
CA ARG A 38 -8.51 3.64 -9.79
C ARG A 38 -9.27 4.77 -9.13
N TYR A 39 -8.96 5.03 -7.86
CA TYR A 39 -9.69 6.03 -7.06
C TYR A 39 -9.64 7.44 -7.65
N ASP A 40 -8.52 7.82 -8.27
CA ASP A 40 -8.36 9.15 -8.90
C ASP A 40 -9.22 9.30 -10.15
N ASP A 41 -9.34 8.25 -10.96
CA ASP A 41 -10.00 8.30 -12.28
C ASP A 41 -11.52 8.50 -12.15
N HIS A 42 -12.13 8.01 -11.07
CA HIS A 42 -13.55 8.24 -10.76
C HIS A 42 -13.78 9.19 -9.58
N LYS A 43 -12.74 9.90 -9.13
CA LYS A 43 -12.78 10.84 -7.99
C LYS A 43 -13.49 10.25 -6.76
N CYS A 44 -13.00 9.10 -6.30
CA CYS A 44 -13.64 8.31 -5.27
C CYS A 44 -13.84 9.09 -3.96
N GLY A 45 -15.08 9.44 -3.64
CA GLY A 45 -15.41 10.12 -2.38
C GLY A 45 -15.13 9.30 -1.11
N SER A 46 -14.85 7.99 -1.24
CA SER A 46 -14.48 7.10 -0.13
C SER A 46 -13.01 6.65 -0.15
N ALA A 47 -12.16 7.21 -1.01
CA ALA A 47 -10.73 6.85 -1.09
C ALA A 47 -10.02 6.95 0.27
N TYR A 48 -10.40 7.93 1.09
CA TYR A 48 -9.86 8.15 2.43
C TYR A 48 -9.98 6.93 3.36
N LYS A 49 -10.97 6.05 3.14
CA LYS A 49 -11.14 4.80 3.91
C LYS A 49 -10.04 3.77 3.64
N LYS A 50 -9.24 3.98 2.58
CA LYS A 50 -8.17 3.10 2.12
C LYS A 50 -6.79 3.75 2.21
N ASN A 51 -6.71 5.02 2.64
CA ASN A 51 -5.47 5.70 2.97
C ASN A 51 -4.93 5.19 4.32
N VAL A 52 -4.60 3.90 4.38
CA VAL A 52 -3.98 3.28 5.55
C VAL A 52 -2.52 3.72 5.56
N GLN A 53 -2.18 4.62 6.48
CA GLN A 53 -0.79 4.92 6.78
C GLN A 53 -0.28 3.85 7.74
N VAL A 54 0.77 3.13 7.34
CA VAL A 54 1.41 2.12 8.19
C VAL A 54 2.52 2.84 8.96
N PRO A 55 2.44 2.95 10.29
CA PRO A 55 3.51 3.56 11.07
C PRO A 55 4.77 2.70 10.99
N VAL A 56 5.92 3.35 11.07
CA VAL A 56 7.22 2.68 11.10
C VAL A 56 7.74 2.70 12.53
N CYS A 57 8.25 1.55 13.00
CA CYS A 57 8.90 1.48 14.30
C CYS A 57 10.20 2.31 14.27
N PRO A 58 10.41 3.25 15.21
CA PRO A 58 11.60 4.10 15.21
C PRO A 58 12.90 3.35 15.56
N LEU A 59 12.81 2.14 16.11
CA LEU A 59 13.99 1.35 16.49
C LEU A 59 14.46 0.48 15.33
N CYS A 60 13.61 -0.41 14.83
CA CYS A 60 13.99 -1.40 13.81
C CYS A 60 13.67 -0.94 12.37
N ASN A 61 13.01 0.20 12.19
CA ASN A 61 12.52 0.71 10.89
C ASN A 61 11.58 -0.26 10.15
N ALA A 62 11.04 -1.27 10.85
CA ALA A 62 10.05 -2.17 10.28
C ALA A 62 8.67 -1.50 10.25
N PRO A 63 7.87 -1.67 9.17
CA PRO A 63 6.49 -1.25 9.15
C PRO A 63 5.70 -2.06 10.18
N VAL A 64 4.97 -1.37 11.06
CA VAL A 64 4.16 -2.00 12.12
C VAL A 64 2.70 -2.06 11.64
N PRO A 65 2.14 -3.25 11.37
CA PRO A 65 0.75 -3.36 10.92
C PRO A 65 -0.22 -2.89 12.02
N VAL A 66 -1.09 -1.95 11.69
CA VAL A 66 -2.16 -1.46 12.59
C VAL A 66 -3.50 -1.91 12.03
N GLN A 67 -4.34 -2.56 12.85
CA GLN A 67 -5.68 -2.94 12.43
C GLN A 67 -6.64 -1.74 12.47
N LYS A 68 -7.77 -1.86 11.75
CA LYS A 68 -8.78 -0.80 11.72
C LYS A 68 -9.38 -0.60 13.11
N GLY A 69 -9.23 0.60 13.65
CA GLY A 69 -9.73 0.97 14.98
C GLY A 69 -8.69 0.91 16.09
N GLU A 70 -7.47 0.45 15.80
CA GLU A 70 -6.35 0.50 16.75
C GLU A 70 -5.62 1.85 16.66
N ILE A 71 -5.03 2.27 17.77
CA ILE A 71 -4.24 3.51 17.85
C ILE A 71 -2.80 3.18 17.44
N PRO A 72 -2.23 3.85 16.41
CA PRO A 72 -0.88 3.57 15.92
C PRO A 72 0.19 3.55 17.01
N ASP A 73 0.18 4.52 17.91
CA ASP A 73 1.20 4.65 18.96
C ASP A 73 1.20 3.46 19.94
N VAL A 74 0.01 2.95 20.27
CA VAL A 74 -0.13 1.80 21.18
C VAL A 74 0.38 0.53 20.51
N VAL A 75 0.07 0.34 19.24
CA VAL A 75 0.53 -0.84 18.47
C VAL A 75 2.04 -0.79 18.25
N VAL A 76 2.60 0.38 17.93
CA VAL A 76 4.04 0.58 17.81
C VAL A 76 4.73 0.34 19.16
N GLY A 77 4.18 0.84 20.27
CA GLY A 77 4.69 0.57 21.62
C GLY A 77 4.69 -0.92 21.95
N ALA A 78 3.59 -1.62 21.69
CA ALA A 78 3.51 -3.06 21.92
C ALA A 78 4.53 -3.86 21.08
N HIS A 79 4.76 -3.44 19.83
CA HIS A 79 5.82 -4.00 19.01
C HIS A 79 7.21 -3.76 19.62
N MET A 80 7.47 -2.54 20.10
CA MET A 80 8.74 -2.19 20.77
C MET A 80 9.03 -3.09 21.97
N ASP A 81 7.99 -3.42 22.75
CA ASP A 81 8.13 -4.22 23.98
C ASP A 81 8.34 -5.73 23.74
N LYS A 82 7.76 -6.30 22.67
CA LYS A 82 7.64 -7.77 22.52
C LYS A 82 8.31 -8.36 21.30
N ASP A 83 8.23 -7.67 20.17
CA ASP A 83 8.52 -8.24 18.84
C ASP A 83 9.59 -7.45 18.06
N CYS A 84 10.19 -6.44 18.71
CA CYS A 84 11.19 -5.60 18.09
C CYS A 84 12.53 -6.33 17.95
N LYS A 85 12.84 -6.81 16.75
CA LYS A 85 14.14 -7.42 16.39
C LYS A 85 15.27 -6.40 16.25
N TYR A 86 15.24 -5.30 17.02
CA TYR A 86 16.24 -4.25 16.94
C TYR A 86 17.64 -4.82 17.16
N ASN A 87 18.44 -4.87 16.09
CA ASN A 87 19.85 -5.23 16.15
C ASN A 87 20.68 -3.93 16.08
N PRO A 88 21.41 -3.55 17.14
CA PRO A 88 22.22 -2.32 17.15
C PRO A 88 23.29 -2.30 16.05
N ALA A 89 23.63 -3.44 15.44
CA ALA A 89 24.57 -3.51 14.31
C ALA A 89 23.97 -3.01 12.98
N GLN A 90 22.66 -3.01 12.78
CA GLN A 90 22.02 -2.62 11.50
C GLN A 90 21.88 -1.09 11.33
N HIS A 91 21.82 -0.35 12.43
CA HIS A 91 21.72 1.12 12.42
C HIS A 91 23.03 1.80 11.96
N ILE A 92 24.16 1.10 12.09
CA ILE A 92 25.47 1.54 11.59
C ILE A 92 25.49 1.53 10.06
N PHE A 93 24.91 0.51 9.43
CA PHE A 93 24.90 0.39 7.97
C PHE A 93 24.04 1.49 7.33
N CYS A 94 22.83 1.75 7.84
CA CYS A 94 21.97 2.81 7.27
C CYS A 94 22.60 4.21 7.42
N TYR A 95 23.27 4.50 8.55
CA TYR A 95 23.95 5.79 8.77
C TYR A 95 25.12 6.00 7.80
N VAL A 96 25.92 4.96 7.54
CA VAL A 96 27.02 5.00 6.56
C VAL A 96 26.49 5.15 5.14
N TYR A 97 25.40 4.45 4.78
CA TYR A 97 24.78 4.57 3.46
C TYR A 97 24.11 5.94 3.23
N CYS A 98 23.51 6.54 4.25
CA CYS A 98 22.85 7.85 4.14
C CYS A 98 23.86 9.00 4.01
N LEU A 99 25.00 8.94 4.72
CA LEU A 99 26.08 9.94 4.58
C LEU A 99 26.73 9.96 3.19
N HIS A 100 26.69 8.84 2.46
CA HIS A 100 27.19 8.77 1.08
C HIS A 100 26.16 9.19 0.01
N GLN A 101 24.89 9.40 0.37
CA GLN A 101 23.80 9.63 -0.59
C GLN A 101 23.48 11.09 -0.91
N GLN A 102 24.28 12.08 -0.47
CA GLN A 102 24.16 13.46 -0.98
C GLN A 102 24.79 13.66 -2.37
N SER A 103 25.37 12.61 -2.95
CA SER A 103 26.15 12.73 -4.17
C SER A 103 25.91 11.55 -5.11
N TYR A 104 25.02 11.78 -6.09
CA TYR A 104 24.92 11.11 -7.39
C TYR A 104 24.04 9.85 -7.53
N LEU A 105 23.00 10.03 -8.33
CA LEU A 105 22.34 9.09 -9.24
C LEU A 105 23.24 7.92 -9.67
N LYS A 106 22.87 6.67 -9.35
CA LYS A 106 22.86 5.55 -10.33
C LYS A 106 22.17 4.30 -9.78
N ALA A 107 21.27 3.83 -10.62
CA ALA A 107 20.62 2.54 -10.58
C ALA A 107 21.59 1.36 -10.33
N GLN A 108 20.98 0.27 -9.87
CA GLN A 108 21.43 -1.12 -9.99
C GLN A 108 22.23 -1.67 -8.79
N LEU A 109 21.49 -2.02 -7.73
CA LEU A 109 21.69 -3.25 -6.93
C LEU A 109 20.47 -3.44 -6.01
N PHE A 110 19.37 -3.73 -6.68
CA PHE A 110 18.16 -4.32 -6.14
C PHE A 110 18.45 -5.82 -5.94
N GLU A 111 19.18 -6.24 -4.90
CA GLU A 111 19.44 -7.68 -4.67
C GLU A 111 20.00 -8.10 -3.28
N LEU A 112 19.81 -7.35 -2.19
CA LEU A 112 20.27 -7.76 -0.85
C LEU A 112 19.22 -7.63 0.27
N CYS A 113 17.94 -7.74 -0.05
CA CYS A 113 16.88 -7.93 0.95
C CYS A 113 16.08 -9.21 0.70
N GLU A 114 16.74 -10.25 0.17
CA GLU A 114 16.17 -11.60 0.08
C GLU A 114 16.79 -12.52 1.15
N HIS A 115 16.01 -12.71 2.24
CA HIS A 115 15.88 -13.93 3.07
C HIS A 115 17.12 -14.51 3.81
N PRO A 116 17.00 -15.42 4.80
CA PRO A 116 15.81 -16.12 5.32
C PRO A 116 15.62 -16.03 6.86
N ALA A 117 14.38 -16.23 7.32
CA ALA A 117 14.12 -16.73 8.67
C ALA A 117 14.11 -18.27 8.60
N ALA A 118 15.07 -18.90 9.27
CA ALA A 118 15.03 -20.31 9.65
C ALA A 118 14.19 -20.47 10.92
#